data_AF-A0A3N6GGK1-F1
#
_entry.id   AF-A0A3N6GGK1-F1
#
_cell.length_a   1.000
_cell.length_b   1.000
_cell.length_c   1.000
_cell.angle_alpha   90.00
_cell.angle_beta   90.00
_cell.angle_gamma   90.00
#
_symmetry.space_group_name_H-M   'P 1'
#
loop_
_entity.id
_entity.type
_entity.pdbx_description
1 polymer ?
#
loop_
_entity_poly.entity_id
_entity_poly.type
_entity_poly.pdbx_seq_one_letter_code
_entity_poly.pdbx_strand_id
1 'polypeptide(L)'
;MPSTLDQLSDGALDWLGGSLDHFDPYSSSAPSATHTKAKAALELALLCHCASRLDCGPGRTAGATALIRTLWRRPDFPELFDAHPGHASTYGLICAALAPDGADGTSCRSAALARVDPGFLSPRGKSAYQRIEIRHYADKAGVRHTIEPYAALVPLSPLVADHPPAPDDEGPLTTPQAYALTHTAFYLGDFGRTDPGLTDEAGARAGDLVRRMLDHSVAHDRWDLAAELVLTQFILGTDPLRTPSGAAAVECLAKAQLSDGSIPGRSAALRAGESDTAGEFFRRAYHTTLVTALMALIVSSGRPS
;
A
#
# COMPACT_ATOMS: atom_id res chain seq x y z
N MET A 1 22.02 10.25 -16.41
CA MET A 1 21.97 9.54 -15.11
C MET A 1 20.50 9.32 -14.80
N PRO A 2 20.05 8.08 -14.51
CA PRO A 2 18.69 7.86 -14.03
C PRO A 2 18.46 8.64 -12.74
N SER A 3 17.25 9.17 -12.55
CA SER A 3 16.91 9.87 -11.31
C SER A 3 16.96 8.90 -10.12
N THR A 4 17.12 9.40 -8.89
CA THR A 4 17.10 8.55 -7.69
C THR A 4 15.81 7.75 -7.59
N LEU A 5 14.67 8.31 -8.03
CA LEU A 5 13.41 7.58 -8.08
C LEU A 5 13.43 6.45 -9.11
N ASP A 6 14.02 6.67 -10.29
CA ASP A 6 14.13 5.61 -11.31
C ASP A 6 14.98 4.46 -10.77
N GLN A 7 16.09 4.75 -10.09
CA GLN A 7 16.94 3.73 -9.46
C GLN A 7 16.20 2.94 -8.38
N LEU A 8 15.49 3.64 -7.49
CA LEU A 8 14.67 3.02 -6.45
C LEU A 8 13.60 2.11 -7.06
N SER A 9 12.85 2.64 -8.03
CA SER A 9 11.80 1.91 -8.75
C SER A 9 12.36 0.67 -9.43
N ASP A 10 13.44 0.83 -10.19
CA ASP A 10 14.07 -0.24 -10.95
C ASP A 10 14.56 -1.36 -10.04
N GLY A 11 15.35 -1.02 -9.01
CA GLY A 11 15.84 -2.02 -8.05
C GLY A 11 14.70 -2.74 -7.33
N ALA A 12 13.70 -1.99 -6.85
CA ALA A 12 12.59 -2.59 -6.12
C ALA A 12 11.75 -3.52 -7.03
N LEU A 13 11.47 -3.12 -8.27
CA LEU A 13 10.74 -3.95 -9.23
C LEU A 13 11.54 -5.18 -9.65
N ASP A 14 12.85 -5.05 -9.84
CA ASP A 14 13.72 -6.18 -10.18
C ASP A 14 13.74 -7.21 -9.04
N TRP A 15 13.85 -6.77 -7.77
CA TRP A 15 13.79 -7.65 -6.61
C TRP A 15 12.42 -8.34 -6.47
N LEU A 16 11.31 -7.59 -6.65
CA LEU A 16 9.96 -8.12 -6.59
C LEU A 16 9.74 -9.18 -7.68
N GLY A 17 10.23 -8.92 -8.89
CA GLY A 17 10.20 -9.85 -10.03
C GLY A 17 11.04 -11.10 -9.79
N GLY A 18 12.20 -10.98 -9.14
CA GLY A 18 13.03 -12.11 -8.71
C GLY A 18 12.43 -12.91 -7.55
N SER A 19 11.49 -12.34 -6.81
CA SER A 19 10.90 -12.92 -5.58
C SER A 19 9.48 -13.47 -5.78
N LEU A 20 8.99 -13.59 -7.02
CA LEU A 20 7.60 -13.97 -7.31
C LEU A 20 7.18 -15.32 -6.69
N ASP A 21 8.09 -16.27 -6.56
CA ASP A 21 7.82 -17.56 -5.91
C ASP A 21 7.41 -17.41 -4.43
N HIS A 22 7.84 -16.35 -3.76
CA HIS A 22 7.43 -16.07 -2.37
C HIS A 22 6.07 -15.36 -2.27
N PHE A 23 5.62 -14.72 -3.35
CA PHE A 23 4.28 -14.17 -3.47
C PHE A 23 3.23 -15.24 -3.82
N ASP A 24 3.63 -16.34 -4.43
CA ASP A 24 2.72 -17.46 -4.73
C ASP A 24 2.43 -18.29 -3.47
N PRO A 25 1.18 -18.28 -2.95
CA PRO A 25 0.82 -19.10 -1.80
C PRO A 25 0.97 -20.62 -2.02
N TYR A 26 0.99 -21.06 -3.28
CA TYR A 26 1.05 -22.47 -3.68
C TYR A 26 2.46 -22.96 -4.02
N SER A 27 3.45 -22.07 -4.02
CA SER A 27 4.84 -22.46 -4.32
C SER A 27 5.42 -23.37 -3.25
N SER A 28 6.16 -24.39 -3.70
CA SER A 28 6.89 -25.33 -2.84
C SER A 28 8.09 -24.72 -2.13
N SER A 29 8.61 -23.57 -2.61
CA SER A 29 9.75 -22.88 -2.01
C SER A 29 9.39 -22.06 -0.76
N ALA A 30 8.12 -22.02 -0.38
CA ALA A 30 7.61 -21.07 0.59
C ALA A 30 7.09 -21.78 1.87
N PRO A 31 7.60 -21.44 3.09
CA PRO A 31 7.18 -22.05 4.35
C PRO A 31 5.66 -21.95 4.61
N SER A 32 5.15 -22.75 5.55
CA SER A 32 3.72 -22.97 5.88
C SER A 32 2.87 -21.76 6.31
N ALA A 33 3.38 -20.53 6.25
CA ALA A 33 2.69 -19.32 6.68
C ALA A 33 1.75 -18.75 5.59
N THR A 34 0.63 -19.44 5.34
CA THR A 34 -0.37 -19.08 4.32
C THR A 34 -0.90 -17.65 4.44
N HIS A 35 -1.02 -17.11 5.66
CA HIS A 35 -1.44 -15.72 5.94
C HIS A 35 -0.66 -14.69 5.13
N THR A 36 0.66 -14.71 5.32
CA THR A 36 1.56 -13.68 4.84
C THR A 36 1.63 -13.74 3.33
N LYS A 37 1.47 -14.95 2.76
CA LYS A 37 1.44 -15.14 1.32
C LYS A 37 0.16 -14.59 0.69
N ALA A 38 -1.02 -14.85 1.27
CA ALA A 38 -2.27 -14.29 0.78
C ALA A 38 -2.23 -12.75 0.82
N LYS A 39 -1.78 -12.16 1.94
CA LYS A 39 -1.57 -10.72 2.07
C LYS A 39 -0.58 -10.18 1.03
N ALA A 40 0.59 -10.82 0.89
CA ALA A 40 1.62 -10.39 -0.07
C ALA A 40 1.10 -10.43 -1.51
N ALA A 41 0.35 -11.46 -1.90
CA ALA A 41 -0.28 -11.55 -3.21
C ALA A 41 -1.30 -10.42 -3.46
N LEU A 42 -2.11 -10.06 -2.46
CA LEU A 42 -3.04 -8.93 -2.56
C LEU A 42 -2.31 -7.58 -2.68
N GLU A 43 -1.22 -7.37 -1.94
CA GLU A 43 -0.39 -6.16 -2.08
C GLU A 43 0.30 -6.11 -3.46
N LEU A 44 0.77 -7.25 -3.98
CA LEU A 44 1.33 -7.33 -5.33
C LEU A 44 0.26 -7.04 -6.41
N ALA A 45 -0.97 -7.50 -6.22
CA ALA A 45 -2.10 -7.16 -7.07
C ALA A 45 -2.40 -5.66 -7.05
N LEU A 46 -2.29 -5.01 -5.88
CA LEU A 46 -2.45 -3.55 -5.77
C LEU A 46 -1.35 -2.79 -6.53
N LEU A 47 -0.09 -3.21 -6.41
CA LEU A 47 1.01 -2.65 -7.20
C LEU A 47 0.74 -2.79 -8.70
N CYS A 48 0.37 -3.99 -9.16
CA CYS A 48 0.04 -4.24 -10.57
C CYS A 48 -1.14 -3.38 -11.04
N HIS A 49 -2.16 -3.24 -10.20
CA HIS A 49 -3.34 -2.42 -10.48
C HIS A 49 -2.99 -0.93 -10.61
N CYS A 50 -2.13 -0.40 -9.74
CA CYS A 50 -1.68 0.98 -9.86
C CYS A 50 -0.80 1.16 -11.10
N ALA A 51 0.17 0.27 -11.33
CA ALA A 51 1.06 0.32 -12.48
C ALA A 51 0.32 0.23 -13.82
N SER A 52 -0.75 -0.56 -13.93
CA SER A 52 -1.53 -0.68 -15.17
C SER A 52 -2.30 0.59 -15.53
N ARG A 53 -2.46 1.52 -14.59
CA ARG A 53 -3.12 2.82 -14.80
C ARG A 53 -2.12 3.94 -15.13
N LEU A 54 -0.85 3.62 -15.23
CA LEU A 54 0.22 4.52 -15.63
C LEU A 54 0.60 4.26 -17.09
N ASP A 55 1.02 5.29 -17.81
CA ASP A 55 1.45 5.21 -19.22
C ASP A 55 2.87 4.58 -19.38
N CYS A 56 3.32 3.75 -18.43
CA CYS A 56 4.68 3.23 -18.38
C CYS A 56 4.89 1.87 -19.09
N GLY A 57 3.86 1.31 -19.73
CA GLY A 57 3.92 0.04 -20.43
C GLY A 57 4.09 -1.18 -19.51
N PRO A 58 3.81 -2.40 -19.99
CA PRO A 58 3.72 -3.60 -19.13
C PRO A 58 5.08 -4.18 -18.68
N GLY A 59 6.21 -3.62 -19.13
CA GLY A 59 7.49 -4.31 -19.18
C GLY A 59 7.95 -4.93 -17.87
N ARG A 60 8.08 -4.13 -16.80
CA ARG A 60 8.68 -4.58 -15.53
C ARG A 60 7.72 -5.28 -14.58
N THR A 61 6.41 -5.06 -14.73
CA THR A 61 5.38 -5.71 -13.90
C THR A 61 4.74 -6.90 -14.60
N ALA A 62 5.22 -7.30 -15.79
CA ALA A 62 4.64 -8.40 -16.58
C ALA A 62 4.61 -9.73 -15.82
N GLY A 63 5.71 -10.11 -15.16
CA GLY A 63 5.80 -11.34 -14.37
C GLY A 63 4.83 -11.34 -13.19
N ALA A 64 4.80 -10.25 -12.42
CA ALA A 64 3.85 -10.07 -11.33
C ALA A 64 2.39 -10.13 -11.83
N THR A 65 2.07 -9.45 -12.92
CA THR A 65 0.74 -9.46 -13.54
C THR A 65 0.34 -10.87 -13.98
N ALA A 66 1.27 -11.65 -14.54
CA ALA A 66 1.03 -13.04 -14.92
C ALA A 66 0.75 -13.94 -13.70
N LEU A 67 1.50 -13.76 -12.60
CA LEU A 67 1.25 -14.46 -11.34
C LEU A 67 -0.15 -14.13 -10.81
N ILE A 68 -0.51 -12.84 -10.69
CA ILE A 68 -1.83 -12.41 -10.18
C ILE A 68 -2.97 -12.97 -11.04
N ARG A 69 -2.84 -12.94 -12.37
CA ARG A 69 -3.82 -13.57 -13.28
C ARG A 69 -3.95 -15.08 -13.04
N THR A 70 -2.85 -15.75 -12.72
CA THR A 70 -2.86 -17.19 -12.41
C THR A 70 -3.59 -17.44 -11.09
N LEU A 71 -3.30 -16.67 -10.05
CA LEU A 71 -3.96 -16.78 -8.74
C LEU A 71 -5.48 -16.51 -8.85
N TRP A 72 -5.91 -15.53 -9.65
CA TRP A 72 -7.34 -15.26 -9.81
C TRP A 72 -8.11 -16.29 -10.64
N ARG A 73 -7.43 -17.20 -11.34
CA ARG A 73 -8.06 -18.35 -12.01
C ARG A 73 -8.25 -19.54 -11.05
N ARG A 74 -7.65 -19.48 -9.87
CA ARG A 74 -7.72 -20.56 -8.88
C ARG A 74 -8.96 -20.41 -8.00
N PRO A 75 -9.88 -21.39 -8.00
CA PRO A 75 -11.08 -21.33 -7.16
C PRO A 75 -10.75 -21.45 -5.66
N ASP A 76 -9.62 -22.07 -5.32
CA ASP A 76 -9.13 -22.28 -3.95
C ASP A 76 -8.36 -21.08 -3.38
N PHE A 77 -8.07 -20.04 -4.19
CA PHE A 77 -7.32 -18.87 -3.71
C PHE A 77 -8.04 -18.10 -2.59
N PRO A 78 -9.37 -17.83 -2.70
CA PRO A 78 -10.10 -17.20 -1.60
C PRO A 78 -10.20 -18.05 -0.33
N GLU A 79 -10.06 -19.39 -0.41
CA GLU A 79 -10.07 -20.28 0.77
C GLU A 79 -8.91 -19.99 1.72
N LEU A 80 -7.80 -19.45 1.20
CA LEU A 80 -6.64 -19.08 2.00
C LEU A 80 -6.96 -17.95 3.01
N PHE A 81 -8.00 -17.15 2.75
CA PHE A 81 -8.41 -16.06 3.64
C PHE A 81 -9.04 -16.59 4.94
N ASP A 82 -9.61 -17.79 4.91
CA ASP A 82 -10.29 -18.43 6.04
C ASP A 82 -9.29 -18.81 7.16
N ALA A 83 -8.00 -18.91 6.82
CA ALA A 83 -6.94 -19.09 7.81
C ALA A 83 -6.85 -17.91 8.81
N HIS A 84 -7.45 -16.75 8.49
CA HIS A 84 -7.42 -15.54 9.32
C HIS A 84 -8.81 -14.90 9.39
N PRO A 85 -9.72 -15.43 10.22
CA PRO A 85 -11.12 -14.97 10.26
C PRO A 85 -11.27 -13.47 10.50
N GLY A 86 -10.36 -12.86 11.27
CA GLY A 86 -10.37 -11.41 11.53
C GLY A 86 -10.05 -10.52 10.32
N HIS A 87 -9.46 -11.08 9.26
CA HIS A 87 -9.11 -10.37 8.02
C HIS A 87 -9.83 -10.92 6.78
N ALA A 88 -10.58 -12.01 6.91
CA ALA A 88 -11.20 -12.70 5.78
C ALA A 88 -12.09 -11.78 4.93
N SER A 89 -12.93 -10.95 5.56
CA SER A 89 -13.77 -9.99 4.83
C SER A 89 -12.97 -8.88 4.16
N THR A 90 -11.90 -8.38 4.79
CA THR A 90 -11.00 -7.39 4.17
C THR A 90 -10.32 -8.00 2.95
N TYR A 91 -9.74 -9.19 3.08
CA TYR A 91 -9.06 -9.88 1.97
C TYR A 91 -10.01 -10.27 0.85
N GLY A 92 -11.22 -10.76 1.17
CA GLY A 92 -12.25 -11.05 0.19
C GLY A 92 -12.65 -9.81 -0.61
N LEU A 93 -12.81 -8.67 0.07
CA LEU A 93 -13.17 -7.40 -0.58
C LEU A 93 -12.03 -6.87 -1.47
N ILE A 94 -10.79 -6.87 -0.98
CA ILE A 94 -9.61 -6.49 -1.78
C ILE A 94 -9.46 -7.42 -2.98
N CYS A 95 -9.59 -8.73 -2.79
CA CYS A 95 -9.50 -9.73 -3.85
C CYS A 95 -10.55 -9.48 -4.95
N ALA A 96 -11.78 -9.16 -4.56
CA ALA A 96 -12.84 -8.85 -5.52
C ALA A 96 -12.61 -7.51 -6.24
N ALA A 97 -12.06 -6.51 -5.54
CA ALA A 97 -11.80 -5.17 -6.07
C ALA A 97 -10.59 -5.11 -7.01
N LEU A 98 -9.61 -5.99 -6.83
CA LEU A 98 -8.37 -6.05 -7.61
C LEU A 98 -8.37 -7.17 -8.66
N ALA A 99 -9.55 -7.70 -9.01
CA ALA A 99 -9.66 -8.71 -10.05
C ALA A 99 -9.09 -8.19 -11.39
N PRO A 100 -8.18 -8.92 -12.05
CA PRO A 100 -7.64 -8.51 -13.34
C PRO A 100 -8.72 -8.39 -14.41
N ASP A 101 -8.50 -7.54 -15.42
CA ASP A 101 -9.43 -7.40 -16.55
C ASP A 101 -9.72 -8.75 -17.21
N GLY A 102 -10.99 -9.01 -17.50
CA GLY A 102 -11.45 -10.30 -18.02
C GLY A 102 -11.55 -11.42 -16.97
N ALA A 103 -11.31 -11.12 -15.69
CA ALA A 103 -11.66 -12.01 -14.57
C ALA A 103 -13.10 -11.79 -14.06
N ASP A 104 -13.88 -10.91 -14.71
CA ASP A 104 -15.30 -10.74 -14.42
C ASP A 104 -16.07 -12.03 -14.68
N GLY A 105 -16.83 -12.46 -13.68
CA GLY A 105 -17.54 -13.75 -13.72
C GLY A 105 -16.68 -14.98 -13.38
N THR A 106 -15.42 -14.79 -12.96
CA THR A 106 -14.62 -15.92 -12.43
C THR A 106 -15.18 -16.40 -11.10
N SER A 107 -15.09 -17.72 -10.89
CA SER A 107 -15.43 -18.36 -9.61
C SER A 107 -14.66 -17.76 -8.44
N CYS A 108 -13.42 -17.29 -8.66
CA CYS A 108 -12.60 -16.64 -7.63
C CYS A 108 -13.25 -15.37 -7.07
N ARG A 109 -13.69 -14.43 -7.93
CA ARG A 109 -14.33 -13.19 -7.47
C ARG A 109 -15.60 -13.49 -6.67
N SER A 110 -16.45 -14.40 -7.16
CA SER A 110 -17.66 -14.81 -6.44
C SER A 110 -17.33 -15.50 -5.11
N ALA A 111 -16.32 -16.37 -5.07
CA ALA A 111 -15.89 -17.06 -3.85
C ALA A 111 -15.25 -16.11 -2.83
N ALA A 112 -14.56 -15.07 -3.27
CA ALA A 112 -14.03 -14.01 -2.40
C ALA A 112 -15.16 -13.17 -1.79
N LEU A 113 -16.15 -12.76 -2.60
CA LEU A 113 -17.30 -12.00 -2.11
C LEU A 113 -18.20 -12.80 -1.17
N ALA A 114 -18.32 -14.12 -1.37
CA ALA A 114 -19.06 -14.99 -0.45
C ALA A 114 -18.47 -15.04 0.97
N ARG A 115 -17.22 -14.61 1.16
CA ARG A 115 -16.53 -14.53 2.46
C ARG A 115 -16.63 -13.16 3.12
N VAL A 116 -17.21 -12.17 2.43
CA VAL A 116 -17.41 -10.85 3.00
C VAL A 116 -18.66 -10.87 3.85
N ASP A 117 -18.51 -10.72 5.17
CA ASP A 117 -19.63 -10.61 6.09
C ASP A 117 -20.50 -9.39 5.70
N PRO A 118 -21.82 -9.51 5.50
CA PRO A 118 -22.67 -8.36 5.18
C PRO A 118 -22.57 -7.21 6.19
N GLY A 119 -22.36 -7.50 7.47
CA GLY A 119 -22.11 -6.53 8.54
C GLY A 119 -20.75 -5.82 8.42
N PHE A 120 -19.77 -6.42 7.73
CA PHE A 120 -18.51 -5.77 7.39
C PHE A 120 -18.73 -4.54 6.50
N LEU A 121 -19.71 -4.60 5.59
CA LEU A 121 -20.08 -3.52 4.65
C LEU A 121 -20.95 -2.40 5.29
N SER A 122 -21.01 -2.36 6.62
CA SER A 122 -21.72 -1.35 7.40
C SER A 122 -20.76 -0.52 8.27
N PRO A 123 -21.13 0.73 8.65
CA PRO A 123 -20.23 1.60 9.40
C PRO A 123 -20.04 1.20 10.88
N ARG A 124 -20.89 0.31 11.41
CA ARG A 124 -20.91 -0.02 12.83
C ARG A 124 -19.59 -0.62 13.31
N GLY A 125 -19.06 -0.07 14.40
CA GLY A 125 -17.85 -0.57 15.06
C GLY A 125 -16.54 -0.25 14.35
N LYS A 126 -16.55 0.66 13.37
CA LYS A 126 -15.38 0.97 12.53
C LYS A 126 -14.94 2.42 12.67
N SER A 127 -13.64 2.65 12.68
CA SER A 127 -13.06 4.00 12.63
C SER A 127 -13.39 4.68 11.29
N ALA A 128 -13.17 5.99 11.19
CA ALA A 128 -13.32 6.70 9.92
C ALA A 128 -12.37 6.16 8.84
N TYR A 129 -11.11 5.89 9.20
CA TYR A 129 -10.13 5.22 8.35
C TYR A 129 -10.64 3.88 7.80
N GLN A 130 -11.12 2.98 8.66
CA GLN A 130 -11.63 1.67 8.24
C GLN A 130 -12.86 1.79 7.33
N ARG A 131 -13.73 2.77 7.59
CA ARG A 131 -14.89 3.05 6.71
C ARG A 131 -14.45 3.52 5.34
N ILE A 132 -13.45 4.39 5.25
CA ILE A 132 -12.87 4.87 3.99
C ILE A 132 -12.26 3.70 3.19
N GLU A 133 -11.46 2.84 3.84
CA GLU A 133 -10.87 1.65 3.22
C GLU A 133 -11.94 0.70 2.64
N ILE A 134 -12.94 0.37 3.44
CA ILE A 134 -14.03 -0.53 3.03
C ILE A 134 -14.81 0.07 1.88
N ARG A 135 -15.14 1.36 1.96
CA ARG A 135 -15.84 2.06 0.88
C ARG A 135 -15.02 2.03 -0.41
N HIS A 136 -13.73 2.35 -0.35
CA HIS A 136 -12.85 2.36 -1.52
C HIS A 136 -12.89 1.02 -2.25
N TYR A 137 -12.67 -0.08 -1.54
CA TYR A 137 -12.69 -1.41 -2.17
C TYR A 137 -14.10 -1.89 -2.54
N ALA A 138 -15.14 -1.51 -1.79
CA ALA A 138 -16.52 -1.89 -2.13
C ALA A 138 -17.04 -1.15 -3.37
N ASP A 139 -16.80 0.16 -3.47
CA ASP A 139 -17.08 0.97 -4.66
C ASP A 139 -16.34 0.37 -5.88
N LYS A 140 -15.04 0.06 -5.71
CA LYS A 140 -14.21 -0.57 -6.75
C LYS A 140 -14.70 -1.97 -7.17
N ALA A 141 -15.11 -2.79 -6.21
CA ALA A 141 -15.64 -4.13 -6.47
C ALA A 141 -17.09 -4.12 -7.01
N GLY A 142 -17.76 -2.96 -7.04
CA GLY A 142 -19.18 -2.84 -7.42
C GLY A 142 -20.13 -3.48 -6.39
N VAL A 143 -19.72 -3.56 -5.12
CA VAL A 143 -20.49 -4.20 -4.05
C VAL A 143 -21.31 -3.15 -3.31
N ARG A 144 -22.59 -3.44 -3.09
CA ARG A 144 -23.47 -2.56 -2.30
C ARG A 144 -23.05 -2.54 -0.83
N HIS A 145 -22.98 -1.37 -0.25
CA HIS A 145 -22.64 -1.15 1.16
C HIS A 145 -23.46 0.01 1.74
N THR A 146 -23.41 0.19 3.07
CA THR A 146 -24.10 1.30 3.77
C THR A 146 -23.13 2.31 4.37
N ILE A 147 -21.85 2.24 4.01
CA ILE A 147 -20.85 3.25 4.39
C ILE A 147 -21.21 4.63 3.82
N GLU A 148 -21.03 5.67 4.64
CA GLU A 148 -21.38 7.06 4.35
C GLU A 148 -20.58 7.65 3.18
N PRO A 149 -21.12 8.62 2.41
CA PRO A 149 -20.41 9.32 1.34
C PRO A 149 -19.05 9.91 1.79
N TYR A 150 -18.08 9.97 0.87
CA TYR A 150 -16.77 10.56 1.16
C TYR A 150 -16.87 11.98 1.76
N ALA A 151 -17.81 12.81 1.28
CA ALA A 151 -18.04 14.14 1.84
C ALA A 151 -18.37 14.14 3.36
N ALA A 152 -18.97 13.08 3.88
CA ALA A 152 -19.24 12.92 5.31
C ALA A 152 -18.07 12.25 6.07
N LEU A 153 -17.24 11.46 5.38
CA LEU A 153 -16.10 10.75 5.98
C LEU A 153 -14.84 11.62 6.05
N VAL A 154 -14.61 12.50 5.07
CA VAL A 154 -13.40 13.34 4.99
C VAL A 154 -13.17 14.16 6.26
N PRO A 155 -14.16 14.87 6.82
CA PRO A 155 -13.97 15.65 8.06
C PRO A 155 -13.61 14.79 9.28
N LEU A 156 -13.94 13.50 9.25
CA LEU A 156 -13.66 12.54 10.34
C LEU A 156 -12.36 11.77 10.12
N SER A 157 -11.74 11.94 8.96
CA SER A 157 -10.57 11.17 8.54
C SER A 157 -9.32 11.58 9.31
N PRO A 158 -8.32 10.70 9.48
CA PRO A 158 -7.02 11.04 10.06
C PRO A 158 -6.36 12.29 9.45
N LEU A 159 -6.59 12.57 8.16
CA LEU A 159 -6.05 13.77 7.50
C LEU A 159 -6.60 15.09 8.06
N VAL A 160 -7.79 15.06 8.66
CA VAL A 160 -8.46 16.25 9.19
C VAL A 160 -8.51 16.23 10.72
N ALA A 161 -8.80 15.08 11.31
CA ALA A 161 -9.07 14.94 12.73
C ALA A 161 -7.82 14.77 13.59
N ASP A 162 -6.72 14.25 13.02
CA ASP A 162 -5.49 14.07 13.81
C ASP A 162 -4.80 15.42 14.01
N HIS A 163 -4.73 15.81 15.26
CA HIS A 163 -4.03 17.00 15.72
C HIS A 163 -3.04 16.55 16.78
N PRO A 164 -1.77 16.34 16.42
CA PRO A 164 -0.80 15.93 17.41
C PRO A 164 -0.63 17.04 18.45
N PRO A 165 -0.43 16.70 19.74
CA PRO A 165 -0.02 17.67 20.74
C PRO A 165 1.36 18.27 20.38
N ALA A 166 1.83 19.21 21.19
CA ALA A 166 3.16 19.81 21.04
C ALA A 166 4.25 18.72 20.86
N PRO A 167 5.34 19.02 20.13
CA PRO A 167 6.34 18.01 19.81
C PRO A 167 7.01 17.46 21.08
N ASP A 168 6.83 16.16 21.32
CA ASP A 168 7.59 15.35 22.27
C ASP A 168 8.48 14.34 21.52
N ASP A 169 9.46 13.74 22.20
CA ASP A 169 10.46 12.84 21.61
C ASP A 169 9.88 11.56 20.97
N GLU A 170 8.62 11.20 21.24
CA GLU A 170 7.97 9.98 20.71
C GLU A 170 7.52 10.12 19.24
N GLY A 171 7.58 11.32 18.68
CA GLY A 171 7.18 11.63 17.30
C GLY A 171 5.76 12.20 17.20
N PRO A 172 5.36 12.73 16.03
CA PRO A 172 4.08 13.44 15.90
C PRO A 172 2.87 12.52 16.07
N LEU A 173 2.95 11.26 15.62
CA LEU A 173 1.87 10.28 15.72
C LEU A 173 2.44 8.93 16.15
N THR A 174 1.60 8.13 16.82
CA THR A 174 1.90 6.72 17.03
C THR A 174 1.97 5.97 15.69
N THR A 175 2.65 4.83 15.66
CA THR A 175 2.77 4.02 14.43
C THR A 175 1.40 3.63 13.82
N PRO A 176 0.39 3.18 14.59
CA PRO A 176 -0.94 2.90 14.04
C PRO A 176 -1.64 4.14 13.44
N GLN A 177 -1.46 5.32 14.05
CA GLN A 177 -2.00 6.58 13.52
C GLN A 177 -1.30 6.99 12.22
N ALA A 178 0.02 6.79 12.13
CA ALA A 178 0.79 7.05 10.92
C ALA A 178 0.27 6.21 9.73
N TYR A 179 0.05 4.91 9.92
CA TYR A 179 -0.56 4.06 8.88
C TYR A 179 -1.99 4.46 8.56
N ALA A 180 -2.79 4.84 9.57
CA ALA A 180 -4.15 5.31 9.32
C ALA A 180 -4.15 6.60 8.47
N LEU A 181 -3.19 7.51 8.70
CA LEU A 181 -2.99 8.74 7.95
C LEU A 181 -2.63 8.45 6.48
N THR A 182 -1.60 7.64 6.24
CA THR A 182 -1.12 7.30 4.89
C THR A 182 -2.16 6.55 4.08
N HIS A 183 -2.75 5.49 4.66
CA HIS A 183 -3.76 4.70 3.96
C HIS A 183 -5.03 5.52 3.67
N THR A 184 -5.43 6.41 4.58
CA THR A 184 -6.56 7.33 4.31
C THR A 184 -6.28 8.18 3.08
N ALA A 185 -5.08 8.74 2.95
CA ALA A 185 -4.69 9.49 1.75
C ALA A 185 -4.73 8.59 0.51
N PHE A 186 -4.18 7.38 0.59
CA PHE A 186 -4.16 6.44 -0.55
C PHE A 186 -5.57 6.15 -1.07
N TYR A 187 -6.52 5.90 -0.17
CA TYR A 187 -7.89 5.55 -0.56
C TYR A 187 -8.71 6.74 -1.03
N LEU A 188 -8.58 7.92 -0.39
CA LEU A 188 -9.28 9.13 -0.81
C LEU A 188 -8.74 9.70 -2.13
N GLY A 189 -7.42 9.68 -2.30
CA GLY A 189 -6.77 10.16 -3.52
C GLY A 189 -6.67 9.12 -4.63
N ASP A 190 -7.25 7.93 -4.46
CA ASP A 190 -7.10 6.77 -5.36
C ASP A 190 -5.65 6.57 -5.82
N PHE A 191 -4.73 6.55 -4.86
CA PHE A 191 -3.28 6.45 -5.07
C PHE A 191 -2.71 7.56 -5.98
N GLY A 192 -3.21 8.78 -5.84
CA GLY A 192 -2.75 9.97 -6.57
C GLY A 192 -3.48 10.24 -7.89
N ARG A 193 -4.54 9.48 -8.17
CA ARG A 193 -5.37 9.63 -9.37
C ARG A 193 -6.46 10.69 -9.23
N THR A 194 -6.89 10.99 -8.01
CA THR A 194 -7.96 11.93 -7.72
C THR A 194 -7.57 12.88 -6.59
N ASP A 195 -8.23 14.04 -6.55
CA ASP A 195 -8.13 14.92 -5.40
C ASP A 195 -8.81 14.26 -4.17
N PRO A 196 -8.18 14.31 -2.97
CA PRO A 196 -8.75 13.69 -1.77
C PRO A 196 -9.98 14.41 -1.20
N GLY A 197 -10.40 15.54 -1.78
CA GLY A 197 -11.60 16.28 -1.38
C GLY A 197 -11.41 17.11 -0.10
N LEU A 198 -10.17 17.52 0.20
CA LEU A 198 -9.86 18.37 1.35
C LEU A 198 -10.12 19.84 1.02
N THR A 199 -10.56 20.62 2.01
CA THR A 199 -10.52 22.09 1.89
C THR A 199 -9.07 22.57 1.93
N ASP A 200 -8.77 23.75 1.36
CA ASP A 200 -7.41 24.32 1.37
C ASP A 200 -6.79 24.36 2.77
N GLU A 201 -7.58 24.76 3.77
CA GLU A 201 -7.14 24.83 5.17
C GLU A 201 -6.83 23.45 5.75
N ALA A 202 -7.68 22.45 5.47
CA ALA A 202 -7.46 21.07 5.90
C ALA A 202 -6.27 20.44 5.16
N GLY A 203 -6.13 20.70 3.87
CA GLY A 203 -4.99 20.26 3.05
C GLY A 203 -3.68 20.83 3.55
N ALA A 204 -3.62 22.12 3.90
CA ALA A 204 -2.44 22.75 4.47
C ALA A 204 -2.05 22.12 5.82
N ARG A 205 -3.02 21.86 6.70
CA ARG A 205 -2.78 21.16 7.98
C ARG A 205 -2.29 19.73 7.79
N ALA A 206 -2.95 18.97 6.91
CA ALA A 206 -2.54 17.61 6.58
C ALA A 206 -1.11 17.59 6.01
N GLY A 207 -0.79 18.54 5.13
CA GLY A 207 0.54 18.72 4.56
C GLY A 207 1.61 18.98 5.63
N ASP A 208 1.34 19.83 6.62
CA ASP A 208 2.27 20.06 7.74
C ASP A 208 2.46 18.81 8.60
N LEU A 209 1.38 18.11 8.93
CA LEU A 209 1.43 16.87 9.70
C LEU A 209 2.26 15.80 8.98
N VAL A 210 2.00 15.60 7.69
CA VAL A 210 2.74 14.65 6.85
C VAL A 210 4.21 15.03 6.76
N ARG A 211 4.52 16.33 6.59
CA ARG A 211 5.91 16.81 6.61
C ARG A 211 6.61 16.46 7.93
N ARG A 212 6.01 16.78 9.08
CA ARG A 212 6.58 16.45 10.40
C ARG A 212 6.76 14.95 10.60
N MET A 213 5.79 14.16 10.15
CA MET A 213 5.87 12.69 10.20
C MET A 213 6.98 12.14 9.30
N LEU A 214 7.19 12.76 8.13
CA LEU A 214 8.25 12.36 7.21
C LEU A 214 9.63 12.70 7.78
N ASP A 215 9.79 13.92 8.32
CA ASP A 215 11.01 14.34 9.01
C ASP A 215 11.35 13.38 10.16
N HIS A 216 10.36 13.01 10.97
CA HIS A 216 10.53 12.03 12.05
C HIS A 216 10.88 10.63 11.52
N SER A 217 10.24 10.18 10.44
CA SER A 217 10.48 8.86 9.85
C SER A 217 11.90 8.75 9.30
N VAL A 218 12.41 9.80 8.65
CA VAL A 218 13.79 9.88 8.16
C VAL A 218 14.77 9.89 9.33
N ALA A 219 14.52 10.67 10.37
CA ALA A 219 15.40 10.74 11.54
C ALA A 219 15.54 9.41 12.30
N HIS A 220 14.58 8.49 12.14
CA HIS A 220 14.55 7.19 12.82
C HIS A 220 14.61 6.00 11.86
N ASP A 221 15.02 6.23 10.60
CA ASP A 221 15.13 5.20 9.57
C ASP A 221 13.87 4.31 9.44
N ARG A 222 12.67 4.91 9.52
CA ARG A 222 11.38 4.23 9.31
C ARG A 222 11.06 4.21 7.82
N TRP A 223 11.67 3.27 7.10
CA TRP A 223 11.66 3.20 5.64
C TRP A 223 10.28 2.98 5.03
N ASP A 224 9.44 2.10 5.59
CA ASP A 224 8.09 1.88 5.05
C ASP A 224 7.21 3.13 5.13
N LEU A 225 7.16 3.75 6.31
CA LEU A 225 6.47 5.00 6.52
C LEU A 225 7.07 6.14 5.70
N ALA A 226 8.40 6.20 5.51
CA ALA A 226 9.02 7.21 4.65
C ALA A 226 8.49 7.10 3.20
N ALA A 227 8.43 5.89 2.63
CA ALA A 227 7.88 5.68 1.30
C ALA A 227 6.38 6.03 1.24
N GLU A 228 5.59 5.60 2.23
CA GLU A 228 4.16 5.90 2.28
C GLU A 228 3.86 7.41 2.40
N LEU A 229 4.65 8.12 3.20
CA LEU A 229 4.48 9.55 3.44
C LEU A 229 4.94 10.40 2.25
N VAL A 230 5.95 9.96 1.49
CA VAL A 230 6.31 10.59 0.20
C VAL A 230 5.14 10.48 -0.78
N LEU A 231 4.54 9.30 -0.92
CA LEU A 231 3.34 9.13 -1.73
C LEU A 231 2.16 9.96 -1.20
N THR A 232 2.04 10.09 0.13
CA THR A 232 1.02 10.94 0.76
C THR A 232 1.21 12.42 0.43
N GLN A 233 2.44 12.96 0.45
CA GLN A 233 2.72 14.32 -0.03
C GLN A 233 2.28 14.51 -1.48
N PHE A 234 2.57 13.51 -2.33
CA PHE A 234 2.10 13.50 -3.71
C PHE A 234 0.56 13.42 -3.81
N ILE A 235 -0.14 12.75 -2.92
CA ILE A 235 -1.62 12.76 -2.96
C ILE A 235 -2.17 14.13 -2.54
N LEU A 236 -1.55 14.79 -1.57
CA LEU A 236 -1.98 16.08 -1.00
C LEU A 236 -1.63 17.32 -1.86
N GLY A 237 -1.40 17.17 -3.17
CA GLY A 237 -1.13 18.33 -4.03
C GLY A 237 0.34 18.80 -4.06
N THR A 238 1.23 18.24 -3.24
CA THR A 238 2.65 18.63 -3.20
C THR A 238 3.50 17.84 -4.22
N ASP A 239 4.58 18.44 -4.72
CA ASP A 239 5.66 17.72 -5.42
C ASP A 239 6.72 17.30 -4.38
N PRO A 240 6.80 16.02 -3.98
CA PRO A 240 7.67 15.60 -2.90
C PRO A 240 9.14 15.89 -3.18
N LEU A 241 9.57 15.80 -4.44
CA LEU A 241 10.97 16.01 -4.84
C LEU A 241 11.41 17.47 -4.74
N ARG A 242 10.46 18.40 -4.65
CA ARG A 242 10.71 19.83 -4.44
C ARG A 242 10.63 20.26 -2.98
N THR A 243 10.35 19.33 -2.07
CA THR A 243 10.37 19.59 -0.62
C THR A 243 11.64 19.02 0.02
N PRO A 244 12.23 19.70 1.01
CA PRO A 244 13.38 19.15 1.74
C PRO A 244 13.08 17.80 2.40
N SER A 245 11.88 17.63 2.96
CA SER A 245 11.46 16.41 3.64
C SER A 245 11.28 15.23 2.67
N GLY A 246 10.62 15.46 1.53
CA GLY A 246 10.46 14.45 0.48
C GLY A 246 11.79 14.05 -0.16
N ALA A 247 12.67 15.00 -0.46
CA ALA A 247 14.00 14.71 -0.98
C ALA A 247 14.84 13.89 0.03
N ALA A 248 14.84 14.27 1.31
CA ALA A 248 15.55 13.53 2.35
C ALA A 248 15.02 12.10 2.53
N ALA A 249 13.71 11.90 2.41
CA ALA A 249 13.10 10.57 2.46
C ALA A 249 13.49 9.69 1.27
N VAL A 250 13.51 10.23 0.06
CA VAL A 250 13.99 9.51 -1.13
C VAL A 250 15.47 9.12 -0.98
N GLU A 251 16.32 10.01 -0.45
CA GLU A 251 17.71 9.68 -0.15
C GLU A 251 17.85 8.62 0.96
N CYS A 252 17.02 8.68 2.00
CA CYS A 252 16.98 7.67 3.07
C CYS A 252 16.66 6.28 2.50
N LEU A 253 15.63 6.18 1.65
CA LEU A 253 15.26 4.94 0.97
C LEU A 253 16.37 4.44 0.05
N ALA A 254 17.01 5.34 -0.72
CA ALA A 254 18.11 4.98 -1.62
C ALA A 254 19.33 4.43 -0.86
N LYS A 255 19.61 4.95 0.34
CA LYS A 255 20.66 4.41 1.23
C LYS A 255 20.29 3.07 1.85
N ALA A 256 18.99 2.85 2.10
CA ALA A 256 18.49 1.61 2.69
C ALA A 256 18.42 0.45 1.69
N GLN A 257 18.17 0.76 0.40
CA GLN A 257 18.08 -0.22 -0.68
C GLN A 257 19.40 -0.97 -0.85
N LEU A 258 19.30 -2.30 -0.84
CA LEU A 258 20.42 -3.20 -1.07
C LEU A 258 20.80 -3.30 -2.55
N SER A 259 21.96 -3.87 -2.83
CA SER A 259 22.43 -4.07 -4.20
C SER A 259 21.54 -5.00 -5.04
N ASP A 260 20.72 -5.83 -4.38
CA ASP A 260 19.72 -6.67 -5.03
C ASP A 260 18.38 -5.96 -5.26
N GLY A 261 18.26 -4.70 -4.83
CA GLY A 261 17.08 -3.86 -5.00
C GLY A 261 16.07 -3.90 -3.84
N SER A 262 16.25 -4.78 -2.85
CA SER A 262 15.36 -4.89 -1.69
C SER A 262 15.57 -3.77 -0.68
N ILE A 263 14.52 -3.43 0.07
CA ILE A 263 14.65 -2.70 1.33
C ILE A 263 14.43 -3.72 2.47
N PRO A 264 15.44 -3.99 3.31
CA PRO A 264 15.50 -5.21 4.11
C PRO A 264 14.67 -5.18 5.39
N GLY A 265 13.62 -4.35 5.48
CA GLY A 265 12.81 -4.24 6.68
C GLY A 265 11.91 -3.02 6.64
N ARG A 266 11.07 -2.86 7.68
CA ARG A 266 10.26 -1.63 7.87
C ARG A 266 11.10 -0.45 8.35
N SER A 267 12.17 -0.75 9.09
CA SER A 267 13.09 0.24 9.61
C SER A 267 14.47 -0.36 9.84
N ALA A 268 15.47 0.48 10.12
CA ALA A 268 16.79 0.01 10.54
C ALA A 268 16.73 -0.95 11.75
N ALA A 269 15.87 -0.67 12.73
CA ALA A 269 15.69 -1.51 13.91
C ALA A 269 15.01 -2.87 13.61
N LEU A 270 14.24 -2.97 12.53
CA LEU A 270 13.54 -4.18 12.10
C LEU A 270 14.17 -4.82 10.85
N ARG A 271 15.40 -4.41 10.52
CA ARG A 271 16.18 -4.92 9.39
C ARG A 271 16.37 -6.44 9.52
N ALA A 272 16.25 -7.14 8.39
CA ALA A 272 16.54 -8.55 8.25
C ALA A 272 18.02 -8.82 8.57
N GLY A 273 18.26 -9.90 9.32
CA GLY A 273 19.61 -10.32 9.69
C GLY A 273 20.31 -11.06 8.56
N GLU A 274 21.64 -11.10 8.59
CA GLU A 274 22.44 -11.88 7.62
C GLU A 274 22.18 -13.39 7.71
N SER A 275 21.68 -13.87 8.84
CA SER A 275 21.32 -15.27 9.08
C SER A 275 19.86 -15.62 8.78
N ASP A 276 19.04 -14.65 8.37
CA ASP A 276 17.64 -14.92 8.04
C ASP A 276 17.56 -15.84 6.81
N THR A 277 16.68 -16.85 6.86
CA THR A 277 16.37 -17.65 5.67
C THR A 277 15.76 -16.77 4.57
N ALA A 278 15.80 -17.19 3.31
CA ALA A 278 15.20 -16.44 2.20
C ALA A 278 13.72 -16.09 2.46
N GLY A 279 12.96 -17.01 3.05
CA GLY A 279 11.56 -16.76 3.43
C GLY A 279 11.40 -15.75 4.58
N GLU A 280 12.31 -15.74 5.56
CA GLU A 280 12.32 -14.74 6.64
C GLU A 280 12.69 -13.36 6.13
N PHE A 281 13.73 -13.29 5.30
CA PHE A 281 14.15 -12.08 4.63
C PHE A 281 12.99 -11.49 3.81
N PHE A 282 12.36 -12.32 2.96
CA PHE A 282 11.20 -11.91 2.18
C PHE A 282 10.10 -11.32 3.07
N ARG A 283 9.70 -12.03 4.14
CA ARG A 283 8.65 -11.57 5.06
C ARG A 283 8.94 -10.20 5.68
N ARG A 284 10.21 -9.88 5.92
CA ARG A 284 10.63 -8.58 6.46
C ARG A 284 10.72 -7.49 5.39
N ALA A 285 11.20 -7.84 4.21
CA ALA A 285 11.57 -6.90 3.16
C ALA A 285 10.44 -6.56 2.17
N TYR A 286 9.53 -7.51 1.90
CA TYR A 286 8.64 -7.41 0.73
C TYR A 286 7.74 -6.17 0.77
N HIS A 287 7.17 -5.87 1.94
CA HIS A 287 6.21 -4.78 2.08
C HIS A 287 6.87 -3.42 1.81
N THR A 288 8.01 -3.14 2.45
CA THR A 288 8.75 -1.89 2.28
C THR A 288 9.26 -1.72 0.85
N THR A 289 9.74 -2.81 0.25
CA THR A 289 10.20 -2.82 -1.15
C THR A 289 9.04 -2.54 -2.11
N LEU A 290 7.89 -3.18 -1.88
CA LEU A 290 6.68 -2.99 -2.68
C LEU A 290 6.15 -1.56 -2.61
N VAL A 291 6.03 -0.98 -1.41
CA VAL A 291 5.52 0.38 -1.27
C VAL A 291 6.51 1.42 -1.80
N THR A 292 7.80 1.13 -1.79
CA THR A 292 8.83 1.96 -2.44
C THR A 292 8.70 1.92 -3.96
N ALA A 293 8.50 0.75 -4.55
CA ALA A 293 8.22 0.62 -5.99
C ALA A 293 6.93 1.38 -6.36
N LEU A 294 5.86 1.21 -5.57
CA LEU A 294 4.59 1.89 -5.78
C LEU A 294 4.73 3.40 -5.73
N MET A 295 5.39 3.92 -4.69
CA MET A 295 5.66 5.34 -4.51
C MET A 295 6.47 5.89 -5.68
N ALA A 296 7.58 5.25 -6.05
CA ALA A 296 8.46 5.73 -7.10
C ALA A 296 7.77 5.75 -8.46
N LEU A 297 7.00 4.70 -8.80
CA LEU A 297 6.22 4.66 -10.04
C LEU A 297 5.20 5.80 -10.13
N ILE A 298 4.41 6.03 -9.07
CA ILE A 298 3.37 7.05 -9.07
C ILE A 298 3.99 8.45 -9.11
N VAL A 299 4.98 8.73 -8.26
CA VAL A 299 5.60 10.06 -8.19
C VAL A 299 6.33 10.39 -9.49
N SER A 300 7.04 9.43 -10.10
CA SER A 300 7.72 9.64 -11.39
C SER A 300 6.74 9.84 -12.56
N SER A 301 5.54 9.29 -12.49
CA SER A 301 4.53 9.46 -13.56
C SER A 301 3.93 10.87 -13.63
N GLY A 302 4.12 11.67 -12.59
CA GLY A 302 3.50 12.99 -12.47
C GLY A 302 2.00 12.91 -12.20
N ARG A 303 1.36 14.06 -11.98
CA ARG A 303 -0.09 14.10 -11.77
C ARG A 303 -0.84 13.91 -13.09
N PRO A 304 -1.98 13.19 -13.08
CA PRO A 304 -2.91 13.22 -14.21
C PRO A 304 -3.31 14.67 -14.52
N SER A 305 -3.32 15.03 -15.81
CA SER A 305 -3.78 16.33 -16.29
C SER A 305 -5.30 16.46 -16.24
#